data_AF-A0AAU1XIU1-F1
#
_entry.id   AF-A0AAU1XIU1-F1
#
_cell.length_a   1.000
_cell.length_b   1.000
_cell.length_c   1.000
_cell.angle_alpha   90.00
_cell.angle_beta   90.00
_cell.angle_gamma   90.00
#
_symmetry.space_group_name_H-M   'P 1'
#
loop_
_entity.id
_entity.type
_entity.pdbx_description
1 polymer ?
#
loop_
_entity_poly.entity_id
_entity_poly.type
_entity_poly.pdbx_seq_one_letter_code
_entity_poly.pdbx_strand_id
1 'polypeptide(L)'
;MTTITTTPEQLIADSRMRIDAIDDRIIGLIQERMAVSTVIQDARISSGGRRVHLSREMEVLSHWSDALGKPGTALAMTVLELCRGRV
;
A
#
# COMPACT_ATOMS: atom_id res chain seq x y z
N MET A 1 -37.44 -21.47 15.88
CA MET A 1 -36.11 -21.09 15.35
C MET A 1 -36.13 -19.59 15.14
N THR A 2 -35.69 -18.83 16.15
CA THR A 2 -35.78 -17.36 16.16
C THR A 2 -34.67 -16.81 15.27
N THR A 3 -35.03 -16.19 14.16
CA THR A 3 -34.09 -15.45 13.31
C THR A 3 -33.58 -14.27 14.12
N ILE A 4 -32.31 -14.30 14.52
CA ILE A 4 -31.64 -13.13 15.09
C ILE A 4 -31.42 -12.17 13.92
N THR A 5 -32.32 -11.20 13.77
CA THR A 5 -32.11 -10.11 12.83
C THR A 5 -31.04 -9.21 13.41
N THR A 6 -29.84 -9.23 12.83
CA THR A 6 -28.76 -8.28 13.15
C THR A 6 -29.30 -6.87 13.01
N THR A 7 -29.19 -6.07 14.07
CA THR A 7 -29.61 -4.66 13.97
C THR A 7 -28.63 -3.90 13.06
N PRO A 8 -29.06 -2.81 12.41
CA PRO A 8 -28.15 -1.97 11.63
C PRO A 8 -26.90 -1.54 12.41
N GLU A 9 -27.05 -1.26 13.72
CA GLU A 9 -25.94 -0.88 14.60
C GLU A 9 -24.92 -2.00 14.77
N GLN A 10 -25.39 -3.24 14.95
CA GLN A 10 -24.52 -4.43 15.05
C GLN A 10 -23.76 -4.65 13.73
N LEU A 11 -24.44 -4.55 12.58
CA LEU A 11 -23.81 -4.69 11.27
C LEU A 11 -22.71 -3.64 11.05
N ILE A 12 -22.97 -2.39 11.44
CA ILE A 12 -21.99 -1.29 11.33
C ILE A 12 -20.79 -1.55 12.24
N ALA A 13 -21.00 -1.99 13.48
CA ALA A 13 -19.92 -2.30 14.42
C ALA A 13 -19.02 -3.42 13.88
N ASP A 14 -19.63 -4.53 13.43
CA ASP A 14 -18.89 -5.67 12.85
C ASP A 14 -18.13 -5.28 11.58
N SER A 15 -18.73 -4.45 10.73
CA SER A 15 -18.08 -3.96 9.52
C SER A 15 -16.87 -3.08 9.81
N ARG A 16 -16.93 -2.24 10.85
CA ARG A 16 -15.79 -1.41 11.28
C ARG A 16 -14.64 -2.26 11.80
N MET A 17 -14.92 -3.25 12.65
CA MET A 17 -13.87 -4.20 13.10
C MET A 17 -13.21 -4.91 11.92
N ARG A 18 -13.98 -5.23 10.87
CA ARG A 18 -13.42 -5.80 9.64
C ARG A 18 -12.56 -4.81 8.85
N ILE A 19 -12.92 -3.54 8.82
CA ILE A 19 -12.10 -2.48 8.22
C ILE A 19 -10.78 -2.36 8.98
N ASP A 20 -10.81 -2.31 10.31
CA ASP A 20 -9.59 -2.22 11.13
C ASP A 20 -8.63 -3.40 10.84
N ALA A 21 -9.16 -4.62 10.74
CA ALA A 21 -8.36 -5.80 10.38
C ALA A 21 -7.88 -5.81 8.91
N ILE A 22 -8.53 -5.08 8.00
CA ILE A 22 -8.01 -4.85 6.65
C ILE A 22 -6.88 -3.83 6.70
N ASP A 23 -7.05 -2.74 7.44
CA ASP A 23 -6.08 -1.65 7.56
C ASP A 23 -4.78 -2.15 8.20
N ASP A 24 -4.85 -2.99 9.24
CA ASP A 24 -3.67 -3.64 9.84
C ASP A 24 -2.87 -4.45 8.79
N ARG A 25 -3.57 -5.17 7.91
CA ARG A 25 -2.93 -5.94 6.83
C ARG A 25 -2.33 -5.04 5.76
N ILE A 26 -3.01 -3.95 5.39
CA ILE A 26 -2.48 -2.95 4.45
C ILE A 26 -1.21 -2.32 5.02
N ILE A 27 -1.21 -1.93 6.29
CA ILE A 27 -0.05 -1.36 6.97
C ILE A 27 1.12 -2.35 6.97
N GLY A 28 0.87 -3.62 7.33
CA GLY A 28 1.89 -4.66 7.29
C GLY A 28 2.50 -4.85 5.90
N LEU A 29 1.67 -4.89 4.85
CA LEU A 29 2.14 -5.01 3.47
C LEU A 29 2.95 -3.78 3.00
N ILE A 30 2.57 -2.58 3.43
CA ILE A 30 3.34 -1.37 3.12
C ILE A 30 4.71 -1.42 3.79
N GLN A 31 4.78 -1.82 5.06
CA GLN A 31 6.04 -1.97 5.80
C GLN A 31 6.96 -3.02 5.15
N GLU A 32 6.41 -4.17 4.75
CA GLU A 32 7.15 -5.21 4.02
C GLU A 32 7.69 -4.66 2.69
N ARG A 33 6.85 -3.96 1.91
CA ARG A 33 7.26 -3.33 0.66
C ARG A 33 8.39 -2.32 0.86
N MET A 34 8.34 -1.53 1.95
CA MET A 34 9.41 -0.60 2.31
C MET A 34 10.71 -1.34 2.59
N ALA A 35 10.69 -2.41 3.39
CA ALA A 35 11.87 -3.21 3.70
C ALA A 35 12.51 -3.81 2.44
N VAL A 36 11.71 -4.38 1.54
CA VAL A 36 12.19 -4.89 0.25
C VAL A 36 12.77 -3.77 -0.62
N SER A 37 12.13 -2.59 -0.63
CA SER A 37 12.65 -1.44 -1.38
C SER A 37 14.00 -0.96 -0.85
N THR A 38 14.22 -0.99 0.47
CA THR A 38 15.52 -0.65 1.06
C THR A 38 16.62 -1.59 0.56
N VAL A 39 16.37 -2.91 0.59
CA VAL A 39 17.33 -3.91 0.07
C VAL A 39 17.69 -3.64 -1.40
N ILE A 40 16.69 -3.33 -2.24
CA ILE A 40 16.91 -3.01 -3.66
C ILE A 40 17.74 -1.72 -3.81
N GLN A 41 17.43 -0.68 -3.04
CA GLN A 41 18.17 0.58 -3.10
C GLN A 41 19.62 0.41 -2.68
N ASP A 42 19.88 -0.33 -1.60
CA ASP A 42 21.23 -0.60 -1.10
C ASP A 42 22.05 -1.34 -2.16
N ALA A 43 21.49 -2.38 -2.78
CA ALA A 43 22.14 -3.13 -3.85
C ALA A 43 22.46 -2.25 -5.08
N ARG A 44 21.57 -1.32 -5.43
CA ARG A 44 21.81 -0.37 -6.54
C ARG A 44 22.89 0.64 -6.21
N ILE A 45 22.89 1.18 -4.99
CA ILE A 45 23.90 2.15 -4.56
C ILE A 45 25.27 1.47 -4.47
N SER A 46 25.35 0.27 -3.90
CA SER A 46 26.60 -0.49 -3.79
C SER A 46 27.22 -0.85 -5.15
N SER A 47 26.39 -0.92 -6.21
CA SER A 47 26.84 -1.15 -7.59
C SER A 47 27.12 0.15 -8.37
N GLY A 48 27.15 1.31 -7.71
CA GLY A 48 27.42 2.61 -8.34
C GLY A 48 26.21 3.22 -9.08
N GLY A 49 25.04 2.61 -8.93
CA GLY A 49 23.78 3.10 -9.48
C GLY A 49 23.15 4.23 -8.66
N ARG A 50 22.09 4.83 -9.22
CA ARG A 50 21.27 5.84 -8.53
C ARG A 50 20.28 5.19 -7.57
N ARG A 51 19.85 5.92 -6.53
CA ARG A 51 18.81 5.45 -5.59
C ARG A 51 17.44 5.22 -6.27
N VAL A 52 17.09 6.01 -7.28
CA VAL A 52 15.80 5.97 -7.99
C VAL A 52 15.94 5.44 -9.43
N HIS A 53 14.92 4.76 -9.94
CA HIS A 53 14.84 4.28 -11.34
C HIS A 53 13.50 4.71 -11.96
N LEU A 54 13.50 5.84 -12.67
CA LEU A 54 12.29 6.51 -13.13
C LEU A 54 11.34 5.59 -13.92
N SER A 55 11.85 4.81 -14.87
CA SER A 55 11.01 3.89 -15.66
C SER A 55 10.30 2.87 -14.79
N ARG A 56 10.96 2.39 -13.72
CA ARG A 56 10.35 1.42 -12.80
C ARG A 56 9.29 2.08 -11.92
N GLU A 57 9.50 3.34 -11.52
CA GLU A 57 8.47 4.09 -10.79
C GLU A 57 7.24 4.33 -11.66
N MET A 58 7.42 4.66 -12.95
CA MET A 58 6.30 4.82 -13.90
C MET A 58 5.49 3.53 -14.06
N GLU A 59 6.14 2.36 -14.12
CA GLU A 59 5.45 1.06 -14.13
C GLU A 59 4.61 0.84 -12.86
N VAL A 60 5.14 1.21 -11.69
CA VAL A 60 4.39 1.13 -10.42
C VAL A 60 3.18 2.05 -10.46
N LEU A 61 3.33 3.30 -10.92
CA LEU A 61 2.21 4.23 -11.04
C LEU A 61 1.12 3.69 -11.98
N SER A 62 1.50 3.15 -13.14
CA SER A 62 0.55 2.53 -14.08
C SER A 62 -0.19 1.38 -13.41
N HIS A 63 0.55 0.46 -12.76
CA HIS A 63 -0.05 -0.71 -12.14
C HIS A 63 -1.13 -0.36 -11.09
N TRP A 64 -0.87 0.65 -10.27
CA TRP A 64 -1.86 1.10 -9.27
C TRP A 64 -3.00 1.87 -9.91
N SER A 65 -2.73 2.69 -10.94
CA SER A 65 -3.76 3.38 -11.70
C SER A 65 -4.70 2.40 -12.42
N ASP A 66 -4.17 1.31 -12.97
CA ASP A 66 -4.96 0.28 -13.64
C ASP A 66 -5.87 -0.47 -12.65
N ALA A 67 -5.37 -0.72 -11.44
CA ALA A 67 -6.11 -1.44 -10.40
C ALA A 67 -7.15 -0.58 -9.67
N LEU A 68 -6.86 0.70 -9.42
CA LEU A 68 -7.65 1.58 -8.54
C LEU A 68 -8.19 2.84 -9.23
N GLY A 69 -7.94 2.99 -10.54
CA GLY A 69 -8.26 4.20 -11.29
C GLY A 69 -7.41 5.39 -10.86
N LYS A 70 -7.94 6.61 -11.07
CA LYS A 70 -7.23 7.88 -10.78
C LYS A 70 -6.68 7.98 -9.34
N PRO A 71 -7.37 7.53 -8.28
CA PRO A 71 -6.81 7.53 -6.93
C PRO A 71 -5.58 6.63 -6.76
N GLY A 72 -5.45 5.58 -7.58
CA GLY A 72 -4.33 4.64 -7.55
C GLY A 72 -2.99 5.32 -7.76
N THR A 73 -2.90 6.28 -8.68
CA THR A 73 -1.68 7.06 -8.92
C THR A 73 -1.22 7.81 -7.67
N ALA A 74 -2.13 8.50 -6.99
CA ALA A 74 -1.80 9.25 -5.77
C ALA A 74 -1.35 8.32 -4.64
N LEU A 75 -2.02 7.18 -4.49
CA LEU A 75 -1.65 6.18 -3.50
C LEU A 75 -0.26 5.58 -3.77
N ALA A 76 0.03 5.26 -5.03
CA ALA A 76 1.33 4.77 -5.46
C ALA A 76 2.45 5.79 -5.22
N MET A 77 2.18 7.08 -5.49
CA MET A 77 3.13 8.16 -5.19
C MET A 77 3.47 8.21 -3.70
N THR A 78 2.47 8.17 -2.82
CA THR A 78 2.69 8.13 -1.36
C THR A 78 3.54 6.92 -0.95
N VAL A 79 3.25 5.73 -1.49
CA VAL A 79 4.01 4.51 -1.18
C VAL A 79 5.45 4.60 -1.70
N LEU A 80 5.68 5.15 -2.89
CA LEU A 80 7.02 5.39 -3.43
C LEU A 80 7.81 6.38 -2.56
N GLU A 81 7.17 7.46 -2.10
CA GLU A 81 7.77 8.43 -1.17
C GLU A 81 8.19 7.81 0.15
N LEU A 82 7.35 6.96 0.75
CA LEU A 82 7.69 6.20 1.96
C LEU A 82 8.94 5.32 1.76
N CYS A 83 9.11 4.75 0.57
CA CYS A 83 10.19 3.81 0.28
C CYS A 83 11.54 4.48 -0.03
N ARG A 84 11.55 5.69 -0.61
CA ARG A 84 12.80 6.37 -1.02
C ARG A 84 13.22 7.53 -0.10
N GLY A 85 12.36 7.88 0.86
CA GLY A 85 12.50 9.07 1.69
C GLY A 85 12.06 10.34 0.95
N ARG A 86 11.72 11.40 1.69
CA ARG A 86 11.51 12.73 1.10
C ARG A 86 12.85 13.24 0.57
N VAL A 87 12.87 13.63 -0.71
CA VAL A 87 13.95 14.40 -1.32
C VAL A 87 13.80 15.86 -0.92
#